data_AF-A0A4R9GNR1-F1
#
_entry.id   AF-A0A4R9GNR1-F1
#
_cell.length_a   1.000
_cell.length_b   1.000
_cell.length_c   1.000
_cell.angle_alpha   90.00
_cell.angle_beta   90.00
_cell.angle_gamma   90.00
#
_symmetry.space_group_name_H-M   'P 1'
#
loop_
_entity.id
_entity.type
_entity.pdbx_description
1 polymer ?
#
loop_
_entity_poly.entity_id
_entity_poly.type
_entity_poly.pdbx_seq_one_letter_code
_entity_poly.pdbx_strand_id
1 'polypeptide(L)'
;MKTRVLIIFFLLFAALRLQAAPKLLTMEEREIERQIEAIRKAGFSDIEIDNLHASISENIFKINKILQMDTTKKALRYIGDEPQEMIKFLKTDRDNKPYLEIDMGSGESFWDFPKTYLYNARIFIYPGATPDKLEKIIMQFKRTNSNGEIFVREMRRVINSDPKGPQVSSEGKRTPNNNKEIRLEYYSSYDTDFIWPDTPTQPLQPGVETKLHEETNPLPYNKQKLIILTYKKYLRKVDKNVRHKLSDLELNQKRLISKMLEFQ
;
A
#
# COMPACT_ATOMS: atom_id res chain seq x y z
N MET A 1 58.91 -17.55 -31.35
CA MET A 1 57.50 -17.78 -30.95
C MET A 1 57.11 -17.09 -29.64
N LYS A 2 57.94 -17.08 -28.59
CA LYS A 2 57.59 -16.54 -27.26
C LYS A 2 57.25 -15.03 -27.21
N THR A 3 57.91 -14.21 -28.04
CA THR A 3 57.67 -12.75 -28.10
C THR A 3 56.36 -12.35 -28.78
N ARG A 4 55.88 -13.11 -29.77
CA ARG A 4 54.60 -12.84 -30.44
C ARG A 4 53.39 -13.13 -29.55
N VAL A 5 53.48 -14.17 -28.70
CA VAL A 5 52.43 -14.51 -27.73
C VAL A 5 52.29 -13.42 -26.66
N LEU A 6 53.39 -12.84 -26.22
CA LEU A 6 53.40 -11.80 -25.18
C LEU A 6 52.77 -10.48 -25.68
N ILE A 7 52.99 -10.13 -26.95
CA ILE A 7 52.40 -8.95 -27.59
C ILE A 7 50.89 -9.12 -27.76
N ILE A 8 50.44 -10.31 -28.17
CA ILE A 8 49.00 -10.62 -28.31
C ILE A 8 48.31 -10.58 -26.95
N PHE A 9 48.97 -11.07 -25.89
CA PHE A 9 48.43 -11.03 -24.52
C PHE A 9 48.29 -9.59 -24.01
N PHE A 10 49.26 -8.72 -24.29
CA PHE A 10 49.19 -7.30 -23.95
C PHE A 10 48.11 -6.55 -24.74
N LEU A 11 47.93 -6.85 -26.03
CA LEU A 11 46.86 -6.29 -26.85
C LEU A 11 45.47 -6.73 -26.38
N LEU A 12 45.31 -7.99 -25.96
CA LEU A 12 44.06 -8.47 -25.35
C LEU A 12 43.78 -7.79 -24.00
N PHE A 13 44.80 -7.60 -23.16
CA PHE A 13 44.65 -6.88 -21.89
C PHE A 13 44.30 -5.40 -22.10
N ALA A 14 44.86 -4.76 -23.13
CA ALA A 14 44.52 -3.38 -23.49
C ALA A 14 43.08 -3.27 -24.04
N ALA A 15 42.63 -4.24 -24.86
CA ALA A 15 41.27 -4.30 -25.37
C ALA A 15 40.22 -4.54 -24.25
N LEU A 16 40.54 -5.37 -23.26
CA LEU A 16 39.71 -5.58 -22.06
C LEU A 16 39.60 -4.32 -21.19
N ARG A 17 40.65 -3.47 -21.13
CA ARG A 17 40.58 -2.19 -20.41
C ARG A 17 39.78 -1.11 -21.14
N LEU A 18 39.68 -1.16 -22.46
CA LEU A 18 38.85 -0.24 -23.25
C LEU A 18 37.35 -0.49 -23.08
N GLN A 19 36.93 -1.72 -22.79
CA GLN A 19 35.53 -2.04 -22.44
C GLN A 19 35.15 -1.67 -20.99
N ALA A 20 36.13 -1.33 -20.16
CA ALA A 20 35.93 -0.89 -18.77
C ALA A 20 36.07 0.64 -18.59
N ALA A 21 35.94 1.42 -19.67
CA ALA A 21 35.87 2.86 -19.57
C ALA A 21 34.58 3.26 -18.81
N PRO A 22 34.67 4.05 -17.72
CA PRO A 22 33.47 4.51 -17.02
C PRO A 22 32.63 5.31 -18.00
N LYS A 23 31.34 4.97 -18.12
CA LYS A 23 30.39 5.71 -18.95
C LYS A 23 30.42 7.17 -18.48
N LEU A 24 30.98 8.05 -19.31
CA LEU A 24 31.02 9.48 -19.04
C LEU A 24 29.58 10.00 -19.15
N LEU A 25 28.90 10.07 -18.02
CA LEU A 25 27.55 10.62 -17.91
C LEU A 25 27.56 12.06 -18.43
N THR A 26 26.58 12.40 -19.25
CA THR A 26 26.36 13.78 -19.69
C THR A 26 25.98 14.66 -18.48
N MET A 27 26.09 15.99 -18.62
CA MET A 27 25.70 16.91 -17.53
C MET A 27 24.25 16.70 -17.09
N GLU A 28 23.35 16.45 -18.05
CA GLU A 28 21.93 16.14 -17.79
C GLU A 28 21.76 14.81 -17.02
N GLU A 29 22.48 13.76 -17.40
CA GLU A 29 22.41 12.47 -16.70
C GLU A 29 22.90 12.59 -15.25
N ARG A 30 23.93 13.39 -14.99
CA ARG A 30 24.42 13.67 -13.63
C ARG A 30 23.41 14.45 -12.78
N GLU A 31 22.70 15.40 -13.38
CA GLU A 31 21.64 16.13 -12.68
C GLU A 31 20.47 15.23 -12.32
N ILE A 32 20.07 14.34 -13.23
CA ILE A 32 19.02 13.33 -12.99
C ILE A 32 19.44 12.39 -11.85
N GLU A 33 20.68 11.88 -11.86
CA GLU A 33 21.18 11.03 -10.78
C GLU A 33 21.19 11.76 -9.43
N ARG A 34 21.62 13.01 -9.38
CA ARG A 34 21.56 13.84 -8.16
C ARG A 34 20.12 14.00 -7.65
N GLN A 35 19.16 14.23 -8.54
CA GLN A 35 17.75 14.33 -8.17
C GLN A 35 17.22 12.99 -7.62
N ILE A 36 17.57 11.88 -8.26
CA ILE A 36 17.19 10.53 -7.81
C ILE A 36 17.76 10.25 -6.42
N GLU A 37 19.03 10.56 -6.18
CA GLU A 37 19.66 10.42 -4.88
C GLU A 37 19.04 11.34 -3.84
N ALA A 38 18.70 12.58 -4.18
CA ALA A 38 18.03 13.49 -3.27
C ALA A 38 16.66 12.94 -2.83
N ILE A 39 15.88 12.38 -3.77
CA ILE A 39 14.59 11.74 -3.47
C ILE A 39 14.77 10.49 -2.61
N ARG A 40 15.77 9.66 -2.91
CA ARG A 40 16.12 8.48 -2.10
C ARG A 40 16.60 8.88 -0.70
N LYS A 41 17.38 9.95 -0.56
CA LYS A 41 17.83 10.50 0.74
C LYS A 41 16.65 11.03 1.54
N ALA A 42 15.75 11.80 0.91
CA ALA A 42 14.49 12.27 1.49
C ALA A 42 13.52 11.11 1.80
N GLY A 43 13.73 9.95 1.18
CA GLY A 43 12.99 8.73 1.47
C GLY A 43 11.59 8.71 0.91
N PHE A 44 11.43 9.26 -0.30
CA PHE A 44 10.13 9.34 -0.96
C PHE A 44 9.07 10.03 -0.09
N SER A 45 9.50 11.06 0.64
CA SER A 45 8.65 11.87 1.48
C SER A 45 7.61 12.62 0.63
N ASP A 46 6.33 12.54 1.01
CA ASP A 46 5.23 13.15 0.28
C ASP A 46 4.16 13.64 1.28
N ILE A 47 3.99 14.97 1.35
CA ILE A 47 3.03 15.63 2.25
C ILE A 47 1.61 15.13 2.01
N GLU A 48 1.27 14.79 0.76
CA GLU A 48 -0.05 14.29 0.42
C GLU A 48 -0.31 12.92 1.06
N ILE A 49 0.69 12.04 1.04
CA ILE A 49 0.60 10.72 1.68
C ILE A 49 0.36 10.89 3.18
N ASP A 50 1.10 11.81 3.82
CA ASP A 50 0.96 12.10 5.24
C ASP A 50 -0.45 12.63 5.58
N ASN A 51 -0.96 13.57 4.79
CA ASN A 51 -2.32 14.09 4.97
C ASN A 51 -3.39 12.99 4.79
N LEU A 52 -3.19 12.08 3.84
CA LEU A 52 -4.08 10.95 3.63
C LEU A 52 -4.06 10.00 4.82
N HIS A 53 -2.89 9.67 5.38
CA HIS A 53 -2.79 8.85 6.59
C HIS A 53 -3.56 9.46 7.76
N ALA A 54 -3.34 10.76 8.03
CA ALA A 54 -4.03 11.47 9.10
C ALA A 54 -5.55 11.50 8.89
N SER A 55 -6.00 11.84 7.67
CA SER A 55 -7.43 11.91 7.37
C SER A 55 -8.11 10.54 7.47
N ILE A 56 -7.49 9.47 6.97
CA ILE A 56 -8.01 8.11 7.10
C ILE A 56 -8.12 7.72 8.57
N SER A 57 -7.08 7.97 9.36
CA SER A 57 -7.05 7.69 10.79
C SER A 57 -8.18 8.38 11.55
N GLU A 58 -8.32 9.69 11.34
CA GLU A 58 -9.32 10.51 11.99
C GLU A 58 -10.75 10.04 11.63
N ASN A 59 -11.00 9.76 10.34
CA ASN A 59 -12.30 9.33 9.89
C ASN A 59 -12.67 7.93 10.42
N ILE A 60 -11.72 6.98 10.45
CA ILE A 60 -11.94 5.66 11.05
C ILE A 60 -12.26 5.80 12.55
N PHE A 61 -11.54 6.67 13.26
CA PHE A 61 -11.79 6.93 14.67
C PHE A 61 -13.19 7.51 14.91
N LYS A 62 -13.62 8.50 14.11
CA LYS A 62 -14.97 9.08 14.19
C LYS A 62 -16.05 8.04 13.93
N ILE A 63 -15.88 7.20 12.91
CA ILE A 63 -16.81 6.10 12.60
C ILE A 63 -16.94 5.16 13.80
N ASN A 64 -15.81 4.71 14.36
CA ASN A 64 -15.82 3.84 15.53
C ASN A 64 -16.52 4.47 16.72
N LYS A 65 -16.28 5.76 16.97
CA LYS A 65 -16.96 6.51 18.04
C LYS A 65 -18.48 6.53 17.81
N ILE A 66 -18.96 6.87 16.61
CA ILE A 66 -20.40 6.91 16.28
C ILE A 66 -21.06 5.54 16.48
N LEU A 67 -20.41 4.47 16.06
CA LEU A 67 -20.93 3.10 16.20
C LEU A 67 -20.93 2.63 17.66
N GLN A 68 -20.00 3.11 18.49
CA GLN A 68 -19.95 2.77 19.90
C GLN A 68 -20.93 3.57 20.78
N MET A 69 -21.48 4.68 20.28
CA MET A 69 -22.46 5.50 21.02
C MET A 69 -23.73 4.70 21.34
N ASP A 70 -24.16 4.75 22.60
CA ASP A 70 -25.36 4.03 23.06
C ASP A 70 -26.64 4.56 22.45
N THR A 71 -26.68 5.84 22.06
CA THR A 71 -27.80 6.42 21.31
C THR A 71 -27.96 5.73 19.96
N THR A 72 -26.87 5.53 19.22
CA THR A 72 -26.87 4.80 17.95
C THR A 72 -27.29 3.35 18.14
N LYS A 73 -26.78 2.67 19.18
CA LYS A 73 -27.16 1.28 19.51
C LYS A 73 -28.63 1.14 19.87
N LYS A 74 -29.17 2.05 20.68
CA LYS A 74 -30.60 2.05 21.06
C LYS A 74 -31.47 2.38 19.85
N ALA A 75 -31.12 3.42 19.10
CA ALA A 75 -31.85 3.82 17.92
C ALA A 75 -31.97 2.70 16.87
N LEU A 76 -30.89 1.95 16.62
CA LEU A 76 -30.91 0.81 15.69
C LEU A 76 -31.80 -0.36 16.17
N ARG A 77 -31.98 -0.50 17.49
CA ARG A 77 -32.82 -1.56 18.07
C ARG A 77 -34.31 -1.22 18.10
N TYR A 78 -34.68 0.05 18.15
CA TYR A 78 -36.05 0.47 18.47
C TYR A 78 -36.78 1.22 17.34
N ILE A 79 -36.12 1.55 16.22
CA ILE A 79 -36.72 2.37 15.15
C ILE A 79 -37.21 1.52 13.95
N GLY A 80 -36.83 0.23 13.87
CA GLY A 80 -37.33 -0.71 12.87
C GLY A 80 -38.24 -1.76 13.51
N ASP A 81 -39.10 -2.39 12.69
CA ASP A 81 -39.95 -3.53 13.11
C ASP A 81 -39.11 -4.75 13.53
N GLU A 82 -37.86 -4.83 13.04
CA GLU A 82 -36.88 -5.84 13.44
C GLU A 82 -35.60 -5.18 13.98
N PRO A 83 -35.00 -5.73 15.06
CA PRO A 83 -33.75 -5.22 15.61
C PRO A 83 -32.61 -5.42 14.59
N GLN A 84 -32.02 -4.33 14.12
CA GLN A 84 -30.88 -4.39 13.19
C GLN A 84 -29.57 -4.66 13.95
N GLU A 85 -28.80 -5.64 13.50
CA GLU A 85 -27.45 -5.86 14.00
C GLU A 85 -26.52 -4.70 13.60
N MET A 86 -25.61 -4.31 14.51
CA MET A 86 -24.60 -3.32 14.18
C MET A 86 -23.66 -3.85 13.11
N ILE A 87 -23.50 -3.08 12.03
CA ILE A 87 -22.53 -3.36 10.98
C ILE A 87 -21.13 -3.42 11.63
N LYS A 88 -20.49 -4.60 11.61
CA LYS A 88 -19.10 -4.76 12.03
C LYS A 88 -18.18 -4.01 11.07
N PHE A 89 -17.87 -2.77 11.41
CA PHE A 89 -16.99 -1.91 10.62
C PHE A 89 -15.53 -2.34 10.69
N LEU A 90 -15.08 -2.78 11.87
CA LEU A 90 -13.77 -3.39 12.07
C LEU A 90 -13.90 -4.89 12.23
N LYS A 91 -13.04 -5.62 11.51
CA LYS A 91 -12.82 -7.06 11.67
C LYS A 91 -11.65 -7.29 12.63
N THR A 92 -11.51 -8.50 13.14
CA THR A 92 -10.40 -8.89 14.03
C THR A 92 -9.51 -9.88 13.32
N ASP A 93 -8.21 -9.63 13.33
CA ASP A 93 -7.22 -10.55 12.79
C ASP A 93 -6.94 -11.72 13.75
N ARG A 94 -6.13 -12.70 13.34
CA ARG A 94 -5.68 -13.83 14.17
C ARG A 94 -5.02 -13.39 15.48
N ASP A 95 -4.35 -12.23 15.47
CA ASP A 95 -3.71 -11.62 16.64
C ASP A 95 -4.68 -10.78 17.49
N ASN A 96 -5.99 -10.91 17.28
CA ASN A 96 -7.06 -10.10 17.91
C ASN A 96 -6.92 -8.58 17.67
N LYS A 97 -6.18 -8.16 16.64
CA LYS A 97 -6.05 -6.75 16.29
C LYS A 97 -7.20 -6.29 15.38
N PRO A 98 -7.84 -5.16 15.68
CA PRO A 98 -8.89 -4.62 14.81
C PRO A 98 -8.29 -4.10 13.50
N TYR A 99 -8.97 -4.38 12.38
CA TYR A 99 -8.62 -3.86 11.08
C TYR A 99 -9.86 -3.53 10.24
N LEU A 100 -9.74 -2.52 9.39
CA LEU A 100 -10.71 -2.22 8.34
C LEU A 100 -10.28 -2.93 7.06
N GLU A 101 -11.20 -3.62 6.42
CA GLU A 101 -11.02 -4.21 5.09
C GLU A 101 -11.78 -3.39 4.06
N ILE A 102 -11.09 -3.03 2.98
CA ILE A 102 -11.68 -2.36 1.82
C ILE A 102 -11.38 -3.20 0.59
N ASP A 103 -12.45 -3.70 -0.03
CA ASP A 103 -12.38 -4.32 -1.35
C ASP A 103 -12.27 -3.22 -2.42
N MET A 104 -11.21 -3.28 -3.22
CA MET A 104 -10.96 -2.33 -4.30
C MET A 104 -11.50 -2.81 -5.64
N GLY A 105 -12.15 -3.98 -5.66
CA GLY A 105 -12.73 -4.61 -6.81
C GLY A 105 -11.80 -5.60 -7.51
N SER A 106 -12.40 -6.41 -8.37
CA SER A 106 -11.71 -7.27 -9.31
C SER A 106 -11.80 -6.71 -10.73
N GLY A 107 -10.88 -7.13 -11.60
CA GLY A 107 -10.90 -6.73 -13.00
C GLY A 107 -10.02 -7.64 -13.85
N GLU A 108 -10.26 -7.61 -15.15
CA GLU A 108 -9.48 -8.36 -16.13
C GLU A 108 -8.48 -7.42 -16.81
N SER A 109 -7.25 -7.87 -17.03
CA SER A 109 -6.33 -7.18 -17.91
C SER A 109 -5.73 -8.10 -18.96
N PHE A 110 -5.64 -7.55 -20.16
CA PHE A 110 -5.00 -8.15 -21.32
C PHE A 110 -3.58 -7.59 -21.38
N TRP A 111 -2.58 -8.41 -21.08
CA TRP A 111 -1.19 -7.98 -21.24
C TRP A 111 -0.70 -8.24 -22.67
N ASP A 112 -1.06 -9.39 -23.23
CA ASP A 112 -0.77 -9.80 -24.61
C ASP A 112 -1.73 -10.94 -24.94
N PHE A 113 -2.53 -10.86 -26.00
CA PHE A 113 -3.52 -11.91 -26.30
C PHE A 113 -2.78 -13.22 -26.63
N PRO A 114 -3.09 -14.37 -25.99
CA PRO A 114 -4.26 -14.69 -25.16
C PRO A 114 -4.04 -14.69 -23.63
N LYS A 115 -2.93 -14.13 -23.11
CA LYS A 115 -2.62 -14.06 -21.67
C LYS A 115 -3.54 -13.06 -20.96
N THR A 116 -4.64 -13.59 -20.44
CA THR A 116 -5.62 -12.89 -19.63
C THR A 116 -5.29 -13.03 -18.15
N TYR A 117 -5.35 -11.94 -17.41
CA TYR A 117 -5.09 -11.95 -15.98
C TYR A 117 -6.30 -11.39 -15.21
N LEU A 118 -6.75 -12.16 -14.22
CA LEU A 118 -7.74 -11.72 -13.24
C LEU A 118 -7.02 -11.08 -12.07
N TYR A 119 -7.33 -9.81 -11.81
CA TYR A 119 -6.78 -9.04 -10.70
C TYR A 119 -7.82 -8.87 -9.61
N ASN A 120 -7.35 -8.89 -8.36
CA ASN A 120 -8.15 -8.53 -7.19
C ASN A 120 -7.27 -7.70 -6.26
N ALA A 121 -7.79 -6.57 -5.80
CA ALA A 121 -7.09 -5.69 -4.88
C ALA A 121 -7.87 -5.54 -3.58
N ARG A 122 -7.22 -5.78 -2.44
CA ARG A 122 -7.78 -5.53 -1.11
C ARG A 122 -6.82 -4.71 -0.28
N ILE A 123 -7.36 -3.85 0.56
CA ILE A 123 -6.59 -3.00 1.45
C ILE A 123 -7.03 -3.25 2.88
N PHE A 124 -6.05 -3.51 3.74
CA PHE A 124 -6.24 -3.69 5.17
C PHE A 124 -5.61 -2.52 5.92
N ILE A 125 -6.36 -1.92 6.82
CA ILE A 125 -5.94 -0.74 7.57
C ILE A 125 -6.11 -1.03 9.05
N TYR A 126 -5.03 -0.92 9.80
CA TYR A 126 -5.03 -1.07 11.25
C TYR A 126 -5.07 0.34 11.86
N PRO A 127 -6.19 0.75 12.47
CA PRO A 127 -6.26 2.00 13.20
C PRO A 127 -5.36 1.93 14.43
N GLY A 128 -4.73 3.04 14.79
CA GLY A 128 -4.07 3.17 16.09
C GLY A 128 -5.04 3.48 17.21
N ALA A 129 -4.52 3.45 18.43
CA ALA A 129 -5.26 3.85 19.63
C ALA A 129 -5.67 5.33 19.62
N THR A 130 -4.92 6.17 18.90
CA THR A 130 -5.16 7.62 18.79
C THR A 130 -5.72 7.99 17.42
N PRO A 131 -6.52 9.07 17.31
CA PRO A 131 -7.10 9.50 16.04
C PRO A 131 -6.06 9.94 15.00
N ASP A 132 -4.86 10.31 15.44
CA ASP A 132 -3.83 10.89 14.57
C ASP A 132 -2.87 9.86 13.98
N LYS A 133 -2.99 8.59 14.37
CA LYS A 133 -2.02 7.55 14.03
C LYS A 133 -2.69 6.28 13.51
N LEU A 134 -2.20 5.79 12.37
CA LEU A 134 -2.43 4.42 11.91
C LEU A 134 -1.31 3.51 12.42
N GLU A 135 -1.65 2.26 12.73
CA GLU A 135 -0.66 1.26 13.10
C GLU A 135 -0.03 0.62 11.87
N LYS A 136 -0.83 0.31 10.85
CA LYS A 136 -0.34 -0.43 9.67
C LYS A 136 -1.31 -0.28 8.50
N ILE A 137 -0.77 -0.19 7.29
CA ILE A 137 -1.54 -0.32 6.05
C ILE A 137 -0.92 -1.42 5.19
N ILE A 138 -1.77 -2.29 4.66
CA ILE A 138 -1.39 -3.39 3.79
C ILE A 138 -2.23 -3.27 2.52
N MET A 139 -1.59 -3.03 1.39
CA MET A 139 -2.24 -3.11 0.08
C MET A 139 -1.87 -4.43 -0.58
N GLN A 140 -2.86 -5.27 -0.85
CA GLN A 140 -2.69 -6.59 -1.40
C GLN A 140 -3.27 -6.65 -2.82
N PHE A 141 -2.42 -7.05 -3.76
CA PHE A 141 -2.76 -7.17 -5.17
C PHE A 141 -2.55 -8.63 -5.58
N LYS A 142 -3.64 -9.33 -5.85
CA LYS A 142 -3.63 -10.69 -6.39
C LYS A 142 -3.77 -10.63 -7.89
N ARG A 143 -3.09 -11.54 -8.57
CA ARG A 143 -3.21 -11.78 -10.00
C ARG A 143 -3.22 -13.27 -10.27
N THR A 144 -4.17 -13.73 -11.07
CA THR A 144 -4.22 -15.11 -11.54
C THR A 144 -4.26 -15.11 -13.06
N ASN A 145 -3.40 -15.90 -13.71
CA ASN A 145 -3.54 -16.15 -15.13
C ASN A 145 -4.79 -17.00 -15.37
N SER A 146 -5.75 -16.50 -16.15
CA SER A 146 -6.98 -17.24 -16.47
C SER A 146 -6.79 -18.24 -17.61
N ASN A 147 -5.83 -17.98 -18.52
CA ASN A 147 -5.61 -18.80 -19.71
C ASN A 147 -4.13 -19.22 -19.84
N GLY A 148 -3.82 -20.44 -19.42
CA GLY A 148 -2.54 -21.10 -19.64
C GLY A 148 -2.58 -22.56 -19.21
N GLU A 149 -1.70 -23.40 -19.77
CA GLU A 149 -1.53 -24.81 -19.33
C GLU A 149 -1.07 -24.92 -17.88
N ILE A 150 -0.49 -23.83 -17.33
CA ILE A 150 -0.05 -23.70 -15.94
C ILE A 150 -0.72 -22.47 -15.32
N PHE A 151 -1.53 -22.68 -14.28
CA PHE A 151 -2.11 -21.58 -13.50
C PHE A 151 -1.07 -21.02 -12.53
N VAL A 152 -0.66 -19.78 -12.76
CA VAL A 152 0.22 -19.05 -11.84
C VAL A 152 -0.62 -18.04 -11.08
N ARG A 153 -0.63 -18.19 -9.75
CA ARG A 153 -1.25 -17.25 -8.81
C ARG A 153 -0.18 -16.43 -8.14
N GLU A 154 -0.22 -15.13 -8.34
CA GLU A 154 0.72 -14.18 -7.77
C GLU A 154 0.01 -13.27 -6.78
N MET A 155 0.74 -12.89 -5.73
CA MET A 155 0.28 -11.88 -4.80
C MET A 155 1.43 -10.92 -4.49
N ARG A 156 1.15 -9.63 -4.62
CA ARG A 156 2.06 -8.55 -4.27
C ARG A 156 1.46 -7.77 -3.11
N ARG A 157 2.26 -7.49 -2.10
CA ARG A 157 1.84 -6.68 -0.95
C ARG A 157 2.76 -5.50 -0.77
N VAL A 158 2.16 -4.34 -0.56
CA VAL A 158 2.84 -3.11 -0.15
C VAL A 158 2.43 -2.83 1.29
N ILE A 159 3.39 -2.89 2.20
CA ILE A 159 3.14 -2.82 3.65
C ILE A 159 3.83 -1.58 4.21
N ASN A 160 3.02 -0.66 4.71
CA ASN A 160 3.52 0.43 5.55
C ASN A 160 3.29 0.07 7.02
N SER A 161 4.37 -0.15 7.76
CA SER A 161 4.31 -0.63 9.15
C SER A 161 4.19 0.48 10.19
N ASP A 162 4.34 1.75 9.80
CA ASP A 162 4.15 2.91 10.67
C ASP A 162 3.71 4.13 9.83
N PRO A 163 2.45 4.15 9.33
CA PRO A 163 1.94 5.25 8.53
C PRO A 163 1.76 6.50 9.39
N LYS A 164 2.59 7.51 9.15
CA LYS A 164 2.59 8.78 9.91
C LYS A 164 1.79 9.88 9.22
N GLY A 165 1.13 10.70 10.03
CA GLY A 165 0.53 11.98 9.62
C GLY A 165 1.56 13.11 9.56
N PRO A 166 1.20 14.30 9.04
CA PRO A 166 2.13 15.38 8.80
C PRO A 166 2.77 15.87 10.10
N GLN A 167 4.10 16.03 10.11
CA GLN A 167 4.80 16.60 11.26
C GLN A 167 4.85 18.12 11.11
N VAL A 168 4.54 18.84 12.20
CA VAL A 168 4.67 20.29 12.28
C VAL A 168 5.86 20.59 13.16
N SER A 169 6.88 21.25 12.60
CA SER A 169 8.04 21.68 13.38
C SER A 169 7.65 22.78 14.37
N SER A 170 8.51 23.05 15.35
CA SER A 170 8.31 24.14 16.33
C SER A 170 8.17 25.53 15.68
N GLU A 171 8.61 25.69 14.44
CA GLU A 171 8.47 26.92 13.63
C GLU A 171 7.18 26.95 12.79
N GLY A 172 6.29 25.97 12.94
CA GLY A 172 5.04 25.87 12.17
C GLY A 172 5.20 25.36 10.74
N LYS A 173 6.41 24.97 10.32
CA LYS A 173 6.65 24.39 8.98
C LYS A 173 6.29 22.91 8.98
N ARG A 174 5.57 22.47 7.95
CA ARG A 174 5.23 21.06 7.74
C ARG A 174 6.42 20.32 7.15
N THR A 175 6.90 19.29 7.83
CA THR A 175 7.95 18.40 7.33
C THR A 175 7.34 17.06 6.95
N PRO A 176 7.54 16.58 5.71
CA PRO A 176 6.97 15.30 5.28
C PRO A 176 7.71 14.13 5.91
N ASN A 177 7.00 13.03 6.17
CA ASN A 177 7.61 11.82 6.71
C ASN A 177 8.31 11.00 5.63
N ASN A 178 9.26 10.20 6.09
CA ASN A 178 9.99 9.25 5.27
C ASN A 178 9.18 7.96 5.06
N ASN A 179 9.14 7.47 3.82
CA ASN A 179 8.46 6.25 3.39
C ASN A 179 9.40 5.09 2.99
N LYS A 180 10.71 5.18 3.26
CA LYS A 180 11.73 4.15 2.93
C LYS A 180 11.41 2.77 3.50
N GLU A 181 10.76 2.73 4.66
CA GLU A 181 10.48 1.50 5.40
C GLU A 181 9.28 0.72 4.84
N ILE A 182 8.62 1.21 3.79
CA ILE A 182 7.59 0.45 3.09
C ILE A 182 8.20 -0.88 2.62
N ARG A 183 7.60 -1.99 3.03
CA ARG A 183 8.01 -3.33 2.66
C ARG A 183 7.19 -3.85 1.51
N LEU A 184 7.84 -4.65 0.67
CA LEU A 184 7.28 -5.27 -0.51
C LEU A 184 7.42 -6.77 -0.35
N GLU A 185 6.30 -7.47 -0.42
CA GLU A 185 6.28 -8.92 -0.41
C GLU A 185 5.73 -9.44 -1.72
N TYR A 186 6.37 -10.47 -2.26
CA TYR A 186 5.91 -11.18 -3.43
C TYR A 186 5.74 -12.67 -3.12
N TYR A 187 4.61 -13.19 -3.54
CA TYR A 187 4.25 -14.60 -3.44
C TYR A 187 3.87 -15.09 -4.82
N SER A 188 4.28 -16.30 -5.13
CA SER A 188 3.91 -17.01 -6.35
C SER A 188 3.58 -18.45 -5.99
N SER A 189 2.45 -18.94 -6.47
CA SER A 189 2.08 -20.35 -6.37
C SER A 189 1.70 -20.88 -7.75
N TYR A 190 2.16 -22.09 -8.03
CA TYR A 190 1.80 -22.88 -9.21
C TYR A 190 0.71 -23.92 -8.90
N ASP A 191 0.29 -24.00 -7.64
CA ASP A 191 -0.71 -24.94 -7.17
C ASP A 191 -2.11 -24.46 -7.57
N THR A 192 -2.81 -25.29 -8.36
CA THR A 192 -4.16 -25.01 -8.86
C THR A 192 -5.20 -25.03 -7.76
N ASP A 193 -4.94 -25.72 -6.64
CA ASP A 193 -5.91 -25.93 -5.56
C ASP A 193 -5.71 -24.91 -4.43
N PHE A 194 -4.56 -24.22 -4.42
CA PHE A 194 -4.24 -23.22 -3.41
C PHE A 194 -4.99 -21.90 -3.58
N ILE A 195 -6.03 -21.68 -2.77
CA ILE A 195 -6.75 -20.40 -2.72
C ILE A 195 -6.04 -19.47 -1.73
N TRP A 196 -5.48 -18.36 -2.25
CA TRP A 196 -4.88 -17.33 -1.39
C TRP A 196 -5.94 -16.76 -0.45
N PRO A 197 -5.76 -16.81 0.89
CA PRO A 197 -6.73 -16.24 1.80
C PRO A 197 -6.78 -14.71 1.65
N ASP A 198 -7.97 -14.14 1.78
CA ASP A 198 -8.19 -12.70 1.81
C ASP A 198 -8.03 -12.14 3.23
N THR A 199 -6.95 -12.53 3.90
CA THR A 199 -6.64 -12.11 5.26
C THR A 199 -5.37 -11.27 5.28
N PRO A 200 -5.26 -10.31 6.21
CA PRO A 200 -4.06 -9.50 6.30
C PRO A 200 -2.84 -10.32 6.76
N THR A 201 -3.04 -11.37 7.57
CA THR A 201 -1.96 -12.31 7.90
C THR A 201 -1.94 -13.46 6.90
N GLN A 202 -0.78 -13.71 6.29
CA GLN A 202 -0.59 -14.75 5.29
C GLN A 202 0.03 -16.00 5.93
N PRO A 203 -0.45 -17.22 5.59
CA PRO A 203 0.03 -18.46 6.20
C PRO A 203 1.41 -18.88 5.68
N LEU A 204 1.77 -18.46 4.47
CA LEU A 204 3.03 -18.79 3.82
C LEU A 204 4.02 -17.63 3.99
N GLN A 205 5.31 -17.93 3.97
CA GLN A 205 6.35 -16.91 3.89
C GLN A 205 6.45 -16.34 2.47
N PRO A 206 6.81 -15.06 2.32
CA PRO A 206 7.00 -14.45 1.00
C PRO A 206 8.19 -15.11 0.29
N GLY A 207 8.03 -15.35 -1.02
CA GLY A 207 9.14 -15.82 -1.85
C GLY A 207 10.22 -14.75 -2.03
N VAL A 208 9.81 -13.49 -2.02
CA VAL A 208 10.71 -12.33 -2.00
C VAL A 208 10.16 -11.27 -1.05
N GLU A 209 10.97 -10.84 -0.08
CA GLU A 209 10.73 -9.66 0.75
C GLU A 209 11.82 -8.62 0.45
N THR A 210 11.42 -7.37 0.23
CA THR A 210 12.36 -6.28 -0.05
C THR A 210 11.82 -4.97 0.51
N LYS A 211 12.69 -4.10 1.00
CA LYS A 211 12.31 -2.74 1.38
C LYS A 211 12.21 -1.85 0.14
N LEU A 212 11.36 -0.84 0.19
CA LEU A 212 11.22 0.12 -0.91
C LEU A 212 12.56 0.75 -1.26
N HIS A 213 13.34 1.12 -0.24
CA HIS A 213 14.70 1.58 -0.40
C HIS A 213 15.62 0.91 0.61
N GLU A 214 16.61 0.21 0.09
CA GLU A 214 17.71 -0.36 0.84
C GLU A 214 19.02 0.14 0.24
N GLU A 215 19.96 0.61 1.07
CA GLU A 215 21.21 1.22 0.60
C GLU A 215 22.15 0.19 -0.02
N THR A 216 22.10 -1.06 0.47
CA THR A 216 22.93 -2.18 0.02
C THR A 216 22.50 -2.71 -1.35
N ASN A 217 21.21 -2.72 -1.64
CA ASN A 217 20.65 -3.18 -2.92
C ASN A 217 19.37 -2.39 -3.29
N PRO A 218 19.51 -1.17 -3.82
CA PRO A 218 18.35 -0.34 -4.10
C PRO A 218 17.61 -0.84 -5.35
N LEU A 219 16.29 -1.01 -5.22
CA LEU A 219 15.42 -1.21 -6.38
C LEU A 219 15.62 -0.10 -7.42
N PRO A 220 15.44 -0.40 -8.73
CA PRO A 220 15.47 0.62 -9.77
C PRO A 220 14.52 1.77 -9.44
N TYR A 221 14.99 3.01 -9.60
CA TYR A 221 14.23 4.21 -9.19
C TYR A 221 12.83 4.27 -9.83
N ASN A 222 12.72 3.91 -11.12
CA ASN A 222 11.43 3.89 -11.82
C ASN A 222 10.42 2.94 -11.16
N LYS A 223 10.88 1.80 -10.63
CA LYS A 223 10.03 0.87 -9.88
C LYS A 223 9.62 1.46 -8.53
N GLN A 224 10.56 2.06 -7.80
CA GLN A 224 10.29 2.74 -6.51
C GLN A 224 9.24 3.85 -6.67
N LYS A 225 9.41 4.70 -7.70
CA LYS A 225 8.48 5.77 -8.05
C LYS A 225 7.09 5.23 -8.38
N LEU A 226 7.01 4.19 -9.22
CA LEU A 226 5.72 3.58 -9.58
C LEU A 226 4.99 3.00 -8.35
N ILE A 227 5.72 2.38 -7.43
CA ILE A 227 5.16 1.85 -6.18
C ILE A 227 4.58 2.97 -5.33
N ILE A 228 5.32 4.06 -5.13
CA ILE A 228 4.84 5.23 -4.36
C ILE A 228 3.62 5.88 -5.01
N LEU A 229 3.62 6.05 -6.34
CA LEU A 229 2.46 6.60 -7.05
C LEU A 229 1.23 5.69 -6.93
N THR A 230 1.43 4.37 -7.02
CA THR A 230 0.37 3.39 -6.86
C THR A 230 -0.18 3.41 -5.44
N TYR A 231 0.70 3.40 -4.44
CA TYR A 231 0.34 3.51 -3.02
C TYR A 231 -0.50 4.77 -2.78
N LYS A 232 -0.03 5.93 -3.24
CA LYS A 232 -0.77 7.19 -3.15
C LYS A 232 -2.15 7.15 -3.82
N LYS A 233 -2.24 6.57 -5.03
CA LYS A 233 -3.52 6.41 -5.76
C LYS A 233 -4.53 5.61 -4.94
N TYR A 234 -4.10 4.52 -4.32
CA TYR A 234 -4.96 3.69 -3.50
C TYR A 234 -5.32 4.35 -2.17
N LEU A 235 -4.40 5.07 -1.53
CA LEU A 235 -4.71 5.88 -0.34
C LEU A 235 -5.82 6.91 -0.61
N ARG A 236 -5.78 7.62 -1.75
CA ARG A 236 -6.87 8.55 -2.14
C ARG A 236 -8.23 7.86 -2.24
N LYS A 237 -8.27 6.66 -2.82
CA LYS A 237 -9.51 5.88 -2.94
C LYS A 237 -10.01 5.42 -1.57
N VAL A 238 -9.11 4.96 -0.71
CA VAL A 238 -9.42 4.58 0.67
C VAL A 238 -10.00 5.77 1.44
N ASP A 239 -9.32 6.90 1.44
CA ASP A 239 -9.76 8.12 2.11
C ASP A 239 -11.16 8.55 1.63
N LYS A 240 -11.38 8.56 0.31
CA LYS A 240 -12.71 8.81 -0.27
C LYS A 240 -13.77 7.84 0.25
N ASN A 241 -13.50 6.53 0.26
CA ASN A 241 -14.45 5.52 0.72
C ASN A 241 -14.78 5.68 2.21
N VAL A 242 -13.76 5.90 3.05
CA VAL A 242 -13.94 6.10 4.50
C VAL A 242 -14.72 7.38 4.77
N ARG A 243 -14.44 8.48 4.07
CA ARG A 243 -15.19 9.74 4.19
C ARG A 243 -16.66 9.58 3.82
N HIS A 244 -16.95 8.95 2.69
CA HIS A 244 -18.34 8.69 2.30
C HIS A 244 -19.05 7.85 3.36
N LYS A 245 -18.40 6.80 3.87
CA LYS A 245 -18.97 5.96 4.93
C LYS A 245 -19.26 6.76 6.21
N LEU A 246 -18.37 7.67 6.60
CA LEU A 246 -18.58 8.56 7.74
C LEU A 246 -19.80 9.46 7.50
N SER A 247 -19.86 10.14 6.36
CA SER A 247 -20.99 11.02 6.03
C SER A 247 -22.34 10.28 6.00
N ASP A 248 -22.37 9.07 5.45
CA ASP A 248 -23.58 8.23 5.46
C ASP A 248 -24.00 7.85 6.88
N LEU A 249 -23.04 7.52 7.75
CA LEU A 249 -23.31 7.19 9.15
C LEU A 249 -23.81 8.41 9.94
N GLU A 250 -23.21 9.58 9.75
CA GLU A 250 -23.66 10.82 10.38
C GLU A 250 -25.07 11.20 9.94
N LEU A 251 -25.39 11.07 8.65
CA LEU A 251 -26.74 11.32 8.13
C LEU A 251 -27.76 10.34 8.71
N ASN A 252 -27.41 9.05 8.74
CA ASN A 252 -28.27 8.02 9.34
C ASN A 252 -28.49 8.29 10.84
N GLN A 253 -27.44 8.65 11.58
CA GLN A 253 -27.56 8.98 13.00
C GLN A 253 -28.51 10.17 13.22
N LYS A 254 -28.37 11.25 12.44
CA LYS A 254 -29.27 12.41 12.51
C LYS A 254 -30.72 12.03 12.20
N ARG A 255 -30.95 11.21 11.18
CA ARG A 255 -32.29 10.71 10.82
C ARG A 255 -32.91 9.88 11.95
N LEU A 256 -32.13 9.00 12.55
CA LEU A 256 -32.57 8.17 13.67
C LEU A 256 -32.93 9.03 14.89
N ILE A 257 -32.10 10.02 15.24
CA ILE A 257 -32.40 10.95 16.34
C ILE A 257 -33.68 11.74 16.06
N SER A 258 -33.87 12.26 14.84
CA SER A 258 -35.10 12.97 14.45
C SER A 258 -36.33 12.09 14.67
N LYS A 259 -36.29 10.84 14.20
CA LYS A 259 -37.39 9.89 14.41
C LYS A 259 -37.66 9.65 15.90
N MET A 260 -36.63 9.48 16.73
CA MET A 260 -36.83 9.29 18.17
C MET A 260 -37.52 10.49 18.83
N LEU A 261 -37.21 11.71 18.38
CA LEU A 261 -37.84 12.93 18.88
C LEU A 261 -39.28 13.10 18.39
N GLU A 262 -39.62 12.60 17.19
CA GLU A 262 -40.98 12.62 16.65
C GLU A 262 -41.96 11.69 17.41
N PHE A 263 -41.45 10.68 18.12
CA PHE A 263 -42.26 9.74 18.92
C PHE A 263 -42.29 10.07 20.42
N GLN A 264 -41.72 11.21 20.86
CA GLN A 264 -41.90 11.76 22.21
C GLN A 264 -43.04 12.77 22.24
#